data_AF-A0A7X1JBF5-F1
#
_entry.id   AF-A0A7X1JBF5-F1
#
_cell.length_a   1.000
_cell.length_b   1.000
_cell.length_c   1.000
_cell.angle_alpha   90.00
_cell.angle_beta   90.00
_cell.angle_gamma   90.00
#
_symmetry.space_group_name_H-M   'P 1'
#
loop_
_entity.id
_entity.type
_entity.pdbx_description
1 polymer ?
#
loop_
_entity_poly.entity_id
_entity_poly.type
_entity_poly.pdbx_seq_one_letter_code
_entity_poly.pdbx_strand_id
1 'polypeptide(L)'
;MVNAGTYPLWQQLAVTDGLPDEALPTVIEALCATSRAFYGVDNRGEEWRKKAFADALPSLLQRATNPALRQPLLQQADDKQLADLAEQGVVTAADLPAILSTHRPTPDLVIGLARHPGQVDDAIGLLCHFHATDLERVVSGWNPNLYRSDAEPFPPMPSTLLDAVLEYALTPLARLLRTPGQHEGWEITQHPDLGLPHEFGEGAPWSILATCPERWPALVEHPTLGTAVQHLLLDHAEAEARRTRLTDSGSGYLAHDVQEASAEQPAPGPALAPALLRACLPALCLPEIAGLPKPSVSARHRLNRIANRVRYNPGLMDIAAEQLHAAADECVRRGRLLTPPRKPKDDPRQKTVMVAEDLALLSASPTHLAKACALLATLEQPTVVSTPPSPSLSRITEGTDLLRPVRLLERNYQHRRVAALTALASNPHTPRTAVTETLPALHPLELAWICHQSDVPDWLHTAAANLAPADDNEAVLRLLTDDELDRHPDPGAVLQSWLDAPETESLWTHREVYRAVLNSRHHTLHHLRQLPAADVLGEPGLALPHLLAQCGNQPERWNALLKALDYRPRDEKITFGELLDSIQAPSPAPASAT
;
A
#
# COMPACT_ATOMS: atom_id res chain seq x y z
N MET A 1 -28.30 -18.72 45.42
CA MET A 1 -27.61 -19.93 44.91
C MET A 1 -28.63 -21.05 44.81
N VAL A 2 -28.69 -21.77 43.68
CA VAL A 2 -29.73 -22.78 43.37
C VAL A 2 -29.10 -24.14 43.07
N ASN A 3 -29.83 -25.24 43.33
CA ASN A 3 -29.40 -26.59 43.00
C ASN A 3 -29.54 -26.84 41.49
N ALA A 4 -28.45 -27.26 40.83
CA ALA A 4 -28.40 -27.49 39.39
C ALA A 4 -29.50 -28.43 38.85
N GLY A 5 -29.92 -29.43 39.64
CA GLY A 5 -30.98 -30.37 39.24
C GLY A 5 -32.38 -29.75 39.14
N THR A 6 -32.56 -28.50 39.59
CA THR A 6 -33.86 -27.80 39.59
C THR A 6 -34.04 -26.85 38.40
N TYR A 7 -33.01 -26.57 37.60
CA TYR A 7 -33.13 -25.65 36.45
C TYR A 7 -34.17 -26.06 35.40
N PRO A 8 -34.36 -27.36 35.06
CA PRO A 8 -35.43 -27.77 34.15
C PRO A 8 -36.84 -27.47 34.69
N LEU A 9 -37.03 -27.54 36.02
CA LEU A 9 -38.29 -27.19 36.67
C LEU A 9 -38.55 -25.69 36.55
N TRP A 10 -37.55 -24.86 36.86
CA TRP A 10 -37.66 -23.41 36.74
C TRP A 10 -37.91 -22.94 35.31
N GLN A 11 -37.30 -23.61 34.32
CA GLN A 11 -37.58 -23.41 32.89
C GLN A 11 -39.05 -23.70 32.56
N GLN A 12 -39.58 -24.86 32.97
CA GLN A 12 -40.99 -25.21 32.70
C GLN A 12 -41.96 -24.22 33.36
N LEU A 13 -41.66 -23.79 34.60
CA LEU A 13 -42.46 -22.79 35.30
C LEU A 13 -42.47 -21.44 34.57
N ALA A 14 -41.33 -21.03 34.00
CA ALA A 14 -41.19 -19.79 33.25
C ALA A 14 -42.02 -19.76 31.95
N VAL A 15 -42.16 -20.91 31.27
CA VAL A 15 -42.88 -21.05 29.99
C VAL A 15 -44.38 -21.35 30.20
N THR A 16 -44.83 -21.62 31.42
CA THR A 16 -46.24 -21.95 31.69
C THR A 16 -47.14 -20.70 31.69
N ASP A 17 -48.12 -20.68 30.78
CA ASP A 17 -49.07 -19.57 30.55
C ASP A 17 -49.96 -19.20 31.77
N GLY A 18 -50.01 -20.04 32.81
CA GLY A 18 -50.84 -19.85 34.00
C GLY A 18 -50.10 -19.50 35.29
N LEU A 19 -48.80 -19.20 35.23
CA LEU A 19 -48.04 -18.82 36.44
C LEU A 19 -48.55 -17.45 36.97
N PRO A 20 -48.81 -17.28 38.28
CA PRO A 20 -49.19 -15.97 38.83
C PRO A 20 -48.05 -14.95 38.71
N ASP A 21 -48.39 -13.67 38.50
CA ASP A 21 -47.40 -12.59 38.38
C ASP A 21 -46.59 -12.42 39.69
N GLU A 22 -47.17 -12.77 40.84
CA GLU A 22 -46.50 -12.75 42.14
C GLU A 22 -45.37 -13.78 42.25
N ALA A 23 -45.40 -14.86 41.46
CA ALA A 23 -44.36 -15.89 41.44
C ALA A 23 -43.19 -15.54 40.49
N LEU A 24 -43.39 -14.60 39.56
CA LEU A 24 -42.42 -14.21 38.54
C LEU A 24 -41.06 -13.76 39.13
N PRO A 25 -40.99 -12.92 40.18
CA PRO A 25 -39.71 -12.51 40.76
C PRO A 25 -38.88 -13.68 41.29
N THR A 26 -39.54 -14.69 41.87
CA THR A 26 -38.86 -15.87 42.44
C THR A 26 -38.29 -16.77 41.34
N VAL A 27 -39.02 -16.93 40.24
CA VAL A 27 -38.55 -17.71 39.08
C VAL A 27 -37.36 -17.03 38.40
N ILE A 28 -37.42 -15.70 38.24
CA ILE A 28 -36.32 -14.89 37.69
C ILE A 28 -35.08 -14.99 38.59
N GLU A 29 -35.23 -14.80 39.90
CA GLU A 29 -34.12 -14.92 40.86
C GLU A 29 -33.47 -16.31 40.79
N ALA A 30 -34.29 -17.37 40.70
CA ALA A 30 -33.80 -18.74 40.64
C ALA A 30 -32.99 -19.04 39.36
N LEU A 31 -33.42 -18.53 38.20
CA LEU A 31 -32.74 -18.73 36.91
C LEU A 31 -31.49 -17.84 36.77
N CYS A 32 -31.48 -16.65 37.37
CA CYS A 32 -30.32 -15.75 37.37
C CYS A 32 -29.26 -16.12 38.44
N ALA A 33 -29.62 -16.88 39.47
CA ALA A 33 -28.69 -17.29 40.51
C ALA A 33 -27.66 -18.31 40.00
N THR A 34 -26.39 -18.12 40.36
CA THR A 34 -25.30 -19.04 40.02
C THR A 34 -25.49 -20.42 40.63
N SER A 35 -25.04 -21.43 39.87
CA SER A 35 -25.14 -22.84 40.24
C SER A 35 -24.17 -23.19 41.37
N ARG A 36 -24.60 -24.02 42.33
CA ARG A 36 -23.74 -24.50 43.43
C ARG A 36 -22.86 -25.65 42.95
N ALA A 37 -21.59 -25.38 42.64
CA ALA A 37 -20.62 -26.43 42.35
C ALA A 37 -20.25 -27.19 43.64
N PHE A 38 -20.53 -28.49 43.69
CA PHE A 38 -19.92 -29.39 44.68
C PHE A 38 -18.54 -29.80 44.15
N TYR A 39 -17.48 -29.38 44.84
CA TYR A 39 -16.08 -29.80 44.69
C TYR A 39 -15.66 -30.41 43.33
N GLY A 40 -15.03 -29.59 42.49
CA GLY A 40 -13.86 -30.00 41.70
C GLY A 40 -14.04 -30.72 40.38
N VAL A 41 -15.25 -31.11 39.94
CA VAL A 41 -15.44 -31.76 38.62
C VAL A 41 -16.76 -31.32 37.97
N ASP A 42 -16.66 -30.89 36.71
CA ASP A 42 -17.71 -30.54 35.73
C ASP A 42 -18.57 -29.27 35.95
N ASN A 43 -18.34 -28.25 35.11
CA ASN A 43 -19.15 -27.03 34.93
C ASN A 43 -20.58 -27.28 34.37
N ARG A 44 -21.03 -28.53 34.26
CA ARG A 44 -22.33 -28.91 33.66
C ARG A 44 -23.52 -28.19 34.30
N GLY A 45 -23.45 -27.90 35.60
CA GLY A 45 -24.52 -27.19 36.30
C GLY A 45 -24.72 -25.74 35.80
N GLU A 46 -23.64 -25.09 35.35
CA GLU A 46 -23.70 -23.74 34.79
C GLU A 46 -24.12 -23.77 33.32
N GLU A 47 -23.71 -24.81 32.57
CA GLU A 47 -24.20 -25.06 31.21
C GLU A 47 -25.71 -25.32 31.20
N TRP A 48 -26.21 -26.12 32.15
CA TRP A 48 -27.65 -26.36 32.30
C TRP A 48 -28.41 -25.10 32.69
N ARG A 49 -27.84 -24.27 33.57
CA ARG A 49 -28.42 -22.95 33.88
C ARG A 49 -28.52 -22.10 32.61
N LYS A 50 -27.41 -21.94 31.87
CA LYS A 50 -27.36 -21.12 30.65
C LYS A 50 -28.36 -21.59 29.61
N LYS A 51 -28.49 -22.91 29.42
CA LYS A 51 -29.47 -23.49 28.50
C LYS A 51 -30.91 -23.25 28.97
N ALA A 52 -31.22 -23.57 30.23
CA ALA A 52 -32.55 -23.35 30.80
C ALA A 52 -32.96 -21.87 30.78
N PHE A 53 -32.01 -20.98 31.03
CA PHE A 53 -32.19 -19.53 30.93
C PHE A 53 -32.45 -19.10 29.49
N ALA A 54 -31.62 -19.53 28.53
CA ALA A 54 -31.79 -19.22 27.11
C ALA A 54 -33.19 -19.60 26.59
N ASP A 55 -33.65 -20.80 26.93
CA ASP A 55 -34.96 -21.32 26.50
C ASP A 55 -36.13 -20.56 27.15
N ALA A 56 -35.96 -20.09 28.40
CA ALA A 56 -37.00 -19.39 29.15
C ALA A 56 -37.04 -17.87 28.91
N LEU A 57 -35.94 -17.29 28.44
CA LEU A 57 -35.73 -15.85 28.33
C LEU A 57 -36.81 -15.12 27.50
N PRO A 58 -37.24 -15.61 26.31
CA PRO A 58 -38.28 -14.93 25.52
C PRO A 58 -39.60 -14.81 26.30
N SER A 59 -40.07 -15.89 26.92
CA SER A 59 -41.31 -15.93 27.70
C SER A 59 -41.24 -15.05 28.95
N LEU A 60 -40.10 -15.06 29.65
CA LEU A 60 -39.92 -14.23 30.85
C LEU A 60 -39.92 -12.74 30.52
N LEU A 61 -39.26 -12.33 29.43
CA LEU A 61 -39.26 -10.94 29.01
C LEU A 61 -40.63 -10.49 28.51
N GLN A 62 -41.39 -11.30 27.79
CA GLN A 62 -42.76 -10.91 27.39
C GLN A 62 -43.67 -10.66 28.59
N ARG A 63 -43.47 -11.37 29.70
CA ARG A 63 -44.29 -11.27 30.90
C ARG A 63 -43.81 -10.22 31.89
N ALA A 64 -42.50 -10.00 31.98
CA ALA A 64 -41.92 -8.98 32.84
C ALA A 64 -42.18 -7.59 32.24
N THR A 65 -43.30 -6.97 32.60
CA THR A 65 -43.63 -5.58 32.25
C THR A 65 -42.95 -4.56 33.18
N ASN A 66 -42.54 -4.98 34.39
CA ASN A 66 -41.84 -4.15 35.35
C ASN A 66 -40.33 -4.06 35.01
N PRO A 67 -39.77 -2.85 34.82
CA PRO A 67 -38.34 -2.65 34.54
C PRO A 67 -37.40 -3.33 35.56
N ALA A 68 -37.78 -3.37 36.84
CA ALA A 68 -36.99 -3.99 37.90
C ALA A 68 -36.84 -5.52 37.74
N LEU A 69 -37.80 -6.17 37.08
CA LEU A 69 -37.77 -7.61 36.79
C LEU A 69 -37.12 -7.92 35.45
N ARG A 70 -37.20 -7.00 34.48
CA ARG A 70 -36.53 -7.12 33.17
C ARG A 70 -35.02 -6.95 33.29
N GLN A 71 -34.56 -6.01 34.11
CA GLN A 71 -33.14 -5.66 34.20
C GLN A 71 -32.23 -6.86 34.52
N PRO A 72 -32.51 -7.73 35.52
CA PRO A 72 -31.66 -8.90 35.80
C PRO A 72 -31.62 -9.91 34.65
N LEU A 73 -32.71 -10.03 33.87
CA LEU A 73 -32.78 -10.92 32.72
C LEU A 73 -31.87 -10.41 31.59
N LEU A 74 -31.97 -9.12 31.26
CA LEU A 74 -31.17 -8.49 30.21
C LEU A 74 -29.67 -8.50 30.52
N GLN A 75 -29.30 -8.35 31.79
CA GLN A 75 -27.90 -8.40 32.23
C GLN A 75 -27.28 -9.80 32.15
N GLN A 76 -28.10 -10.86 32.19
CA GLN A 76 -27.65 -12.26 32.12
C GLN A 76 -27.69 -12.85 30.71
N ALA A 77 -28.46 -12.26 29.80
CA ALA A 77 -28.51 -12.64 28.40
C ALA A 77 -27.17 -12.35 27.70
N ASP A 78 -26.80 -13.20 26.75
CA ASP A 78 -25.66 -12.94 25.88
C ASP A 78 -26.04 -12.04 24.69
N ASP A 79 -25.03 -11.47 24.02
CA ASP A 79 -25.23 -10.52 22.91
C ASP A 79 -26.07 -11.10 21.77
N LYS A 80 -25.93 -12.41 21.50
CA LYS A 80 -26.67 -13.09 20.44
C LYS A 80 -28.14 -13.24 20.80
N GLN A 81 -28.43 -13.67 22.03
CA GLN A 81 -29.79 -13.75 22.55
C GLN A 81 -30.49 -12.39 22.52
N LEU A 82 -29.80 -11.33 22.91
CA LEU A 82 -30.33 -9.97 22.89
C LEU A 82 -30.67 -9.52 21.46
N ALA A 83 -29.81 -9.82 20.48
CA ALA A 83 -30.08 -9.53 19.07
C ALA A 83 -31.27 -10.33 18.52
N ASP A 84 -31.30 -11.66 18.76
CA ASP A 84 -32.39 -12.54 18.32
C ASP A 84 -33.75 -12.11 18.92
N LEU A 85 -33.74 -11.67 20.18
CA LEU A 85 -34.93 -11.16 20.87
C LEU A 85 -35.35 -9.75 20.44
N ALA A 86 -34.40 -8.92 20.03
CA ALA A 86 -34.68 -7.61 19.44
C ALA A 86 -35.33 -7.77 18.07
N GLU A 87 -34.88 -8.71 17.25
CA GLU A 87 -35.52 -9.06 15.96
C GLU A 87 -36.95 -9.62 16.13
N GLN A 88 -37.23 -10.29 17.25
CA GLN A 88 -38.57 -10.76 17.60
C GLN A 88 -39.46 -9.66 18.22
N GLY A 89 -38.91 -8.47 18.51
CA GLY A 89 -39.61 -7.36 19.15
C GLY A 89 -39.85 -7.54 20.65
N VAL A 90 -39.19 -8.52 21.29
CA VAL A 90 -39.29 -8.78 22.73
C VAL A 90 -38.37 -7.86 23.52
N VAL A 91 -37.17 -7.62 22.99
CA VAL A 91 -36.26 -6.57 23.45
C VAL A 91 -36.58 -5.31 22.66
N THR A 92 -36.76 -4.19 23.37
CA THR A 92 -37.14 -2.91 22.77
C THR A 92 -36.18 -1.79 23.15
N ALA A 93 -36.33 -0.62 22.54
CA ALA A 93 -35.62 0.60 22.92
C ALA A 93 -35.67 0.92 24.44
N ALA A 94 -36.77 0.61 25.12
CA ALA A 94 -36.92 0.82 26.56
C ALA A 94 -35.94 -0.02 27.41
N ASP A 95 -35.40 -1.10 26.84
CA ASP A 95 -34.46 -2.02 27.48
C ASP A 95 -33.00 -1.60 27.30
N LEU A 96 -32.72 -0.66 26.37
CA LEU A 96 -31.36 -0.22 26.05
C LEU A 96 -30.58 0.28 27.27
N PRO A 97 -31.13 1.10 28.20
CA PRO A 97 -30.37 1.52 29.37
C PRO A 97 -29.88 0.35 30.23
N ALA A 98 -30.68 -0.72 30.35
CA ALA A 98 -30.30 -1.91 31.10
C ALA A 98 -29.26 -2.74 30.34
N ILE A 99 -29.42 -2.92 29.03
CA ILE A 99 -28.47 -3.64 28.18
C ILE A 99 -27.10 -2.94 28.16
N LEU A 100 -27.08 -1.63 27.90
CA LEU A 100 -25.85 -0.84 27.80
C LEU A 100 -25.11 -0.68 29.15
N SER A 101 -25.76 -1.02 30.27
CA SER A 101 -25.10 -1.04 31.58
C SER A 101 -24.11 -2.20 31.74
N THR A 102 -24.29 -3.30 30.99
CA THR A 102 -23.45 -4.51 31.06
C THR A 102 -22.81 -4.90 29.74
N HIS A 103 -23.49 -4.63 28.63
CA HIS A 103 -23.09 -5.06 27.29
C HIS A 103 -22.66 -3.87 26.44
N ARG A 104 -21.74 -4.11 25.51
CA ARG A 104 -21.45 -3.14 24.46
C ARG A 104 -22.49 -3.29 23.35
N PRO A 105 -22.93 -2.21 22.71
CA PRO A 105 -23.82 -2.33 21.58
C PRO A 105 -23.13 -3.12 20.46
N THR A 106 -23.88 -4.01 19.80
CA THR A 106 -23.40 -4.88 18.73
C THR A 106 -24.15 -4.60 17.42
N PRO A 107 -23.53 -4.85 16.25
CA PRO A 107 -24.22 -4.70 14.97
C PRO A 107 -25.52 -5.49 14.88
N ASP A 108 -25.54 -6.72 15.40
CA ASP A 108 -26.72 -7.60 15.37
C ASP A 108 -27.87 -7.05 16.21
N LEU A 109 -27.59 -6.39 17.35
CA LEU A 109 -28.61 -5.73 18.15
C LEU A 109 -29.23 -4.54 17.40
N VAL A 110 -28.41 -3.73 16.70
CA VAL A 110 -28.90 -2.62 15.86
C VAL A 110 -29.78 -3.15 14.73
N ILE A 111 -29.34 -4.22 14.05
CA ILE A 111 -30.11 -4.87 12.99
C ILE A 111 -31.45 -5.34 13.54
N GLY A 112 -31.45 -6.07 14.67
CA GLY A 112 -32.66 -6.61 15.30
C GLY A 112 -33.66 -5.51 15.68
N LEU A 113 -33.22 -4.44 16.34
CA LEU A 113 -34.08 -3.31 16.70
C LEU A 113 -34.66 -2.62 15.46
N ALA A 114 -33.84 -2.37 14.45
CA ALA A 114 -34.25 -1.66 13.24
C ALA A 114 -35.18 -2.49 12.32
N ARG A 115 -35.39 -3.79 12.58
CA ARG A 115 -36.47 -4.56 11.93
C ARG A 115 -37.86 -4.03 12.32
N HIS A 116 -37.96 -3.34 13.44
CA HIS A 116 -39.21 -2.75 13.92
C HIS A 116 -39.27 -1.26 13.60
N PRO A 117 -40.24 -0.79 12.77
CA PRO A 117 -40.30 0.61 12.34
C PRO A 117 -40.34 1.64 13.47
N GLY A 118 -40.94 1.29 14.61
CA GLY A 118 -41.02 2.16 15.79
C GLY A 118 -39.74 2.25 16.63
N GLN A 119 -38.67 1.53 16.27
CA GLN A 119 -37.42 1.45 17.03
C GLN A 119 -36.18 1.87 16.20
N VAL A 120 -36.39 2.32 14.96
CA VAL A 120 -35.29 2.67 14.04
C VAL A 120 -34.46 3.83 14.57
N ASP A 121 -35.11 4.86 15.15
CA ASP A 121 -34.40 6.02 15.71
C ASP A 121 -33.50 5.64 16.89
N ASP A 122 -33.97 4.71 17.74
CA ASP A 122 -33.18 4.19 18.86
C ASP A 122 -32.00 3.33 18.38
N ALA A 123 -32.22 2.52 17.33
CA ALA A 123 -31.16 1.75 16.68
C ALA A 123 -30.09 2.69 16.07
N ILE A 124 -30.50 3.80 15.44
CA ILE A 124 -29.61 4.85 14.94
C ILE A 124 -28.79 5.47 16.07
N GLY A 125 -29.40 5.69 17.24
CA GLY A 125 -28.73 6.23 18.43
C GLY A 125 -27.53 5.39 18.88
N LEU A 126 -27.54 4.08 18.64
CA LEU A 126 -26.44 3.17 19.00
C LEU A 126 -25.22 3.29 18.08
N LEU A 127 -25.38 3.78 16.85
CA LEU A 127 -24.30 3.85 15.86
C LEU A 127 -23.13 4.74 16.29
N CYS A 128 -23.37 5.71 17.18
CA CYS A 128 -22.32 6.59 17.70
C CYS A 128 -21.21 5.85 18.48
N HIS A 129 -21.47 4.60 18.90
CA HIS A 129 -20.51 3.75 19.60
C HIS A 129 -19.68 2.86 18.66
N PHE A 130 -19.97 2.86 17.36
CA PHE A 130 -19.38 1.93 16.40
C PHE A 130 -18.14 2.47 15.70
N HIS A 131 -17.21 1.58 15.44
CA HIS A 131 -16.11 1.83 14.50
C HIS A 131 -16.55 1.52 13.07
N ALA A 132 -15.74 1.92 12.08
CA ALA A 132 -16.08 1.74 10.67
C ALA A 132 -16.37 0.27 10.31
N THR A 133 -15.63 -0.69 10.87
CA THR A 133 -15.85 -2.13 10.68
C THR A 133 -17.18 -2.62 11.26
N ASP A 134 -17.66 -2.01 12.35
CA ASP A 134 -18.94 -2.37 12.94
C ASP A 134 -20.10 -1.82 12.11
N LEU A 135 -19.95 -0.61 11.56
CA LEU A 135 -20.90 -0.03 10.60
C LEU A 135 -21.01 -0.87 9.33
N GLU A 136 -19.88 -1.37 8.82
CA GLU A 136 -19.88 -2.30 7.67
C GLU A 136 -20.59 -3.62 8.01
N ARG A 137 -20.45 -4.12 9.24
CA ARG A 137 -21.19 -5.29 9.71
C ARG A 137 -22.69 -5.06 9.81
N VAL A 138 -23.16 -3.85 10.13
CA VAL A 138 -24.60 -3.53 10.11
C VAL A 138 -25.16 -3.68 8.69
N VAL A 139 -24.42 -3.22 7.67
CA VAL A 139 -24.85 -3.30 6.26
C VAL A 139 -24.75 -4.73 5.73
N SER A 140 -23.60 -5.38 5.89
CA SER A 140 -23.38 -6.75 5.41
C SER A 140 -24.23 -7.78 6.15
N GLY A 141 -24.48 -7.59 7.44
CA GLY A 141 -25.35 -8.44 8.27
C GLY A 141 -26.84 -8.25 8.00
N TRP A 142 -27.27 -7.13 7.40
CA TRP A 142 -28.69 -6.89 7.11
C TRP A 142 -29.28 -7.88 6.11
N ASN A 143 -28.49 -8.29 5.12
CA ASN A 143 -28.85 -9.33 4.15
C ASN A 143 -27.73 -10.38 4.07
N PRO A 144 -27.74 -11.40 4.94
CA PRO A 144 -26.73 -12.46 4.92
C PRO A 144 -26.78 -13.32 3.64
N ASN A 145 -27.85 -13.19 2.85
CA ASN A 145 -28.07 -13.93 1.61
C ASN A 145 -27.69 -13.15 0.35
N LEU A 146 -27.04 -11.97 0.46
CA LEU A 146 -26.72 -11.11 -0.69
C LEU A 146 -25.98 -11.83 -1.84
N TYR A 147 -25.22 -12.89 -1.51
CA TYR A 147 -24.45 -13.70 -2.47
C TYR A 147 -25.07 -15.06 -2.80
N ARG A 148 -26.30 -15.35 -2.35
CA ARG A 148 -27.02 -16.58 -2.66
C ARG A 148 -28.13 -16.31 -3.66
N SER A 149 -27.91 -16.71 -4.91
CA SER A 149 -28.84 -16.53 -6.03
C SER A 149 -30.22 -17.16 -5.81
N ASP A 150 -30.30 -18.19 -4.94
CA ASP A 150 -31.51 -19.00 -4.70
C ASP A 150 -32.28 -18.57 -3.43
N ALA A 151 -31.89 -17.49 -2.76
CA ALA A 151 -32.50 -17.06 -1.51
C ALA A 151 -33.72 -16.15 -1.72
N GLU A 152 -34.72 -16.27 -0.83
CA GLU A 152 -35.86 -15.35 -0.83
C GLU A 152 -35.42 -13.89 -0.64
N PRO A 153 -36.08 -12.93 -1.31
CA PRO A 153 -35.73 -11.52 -1.23
C PRO A 153 -35.90 -11.01 0.21
N PHE A 154 -34.79 -10.57 0.82
CA PHE A 154 -34.77 -9.96 2.14
C PHE A 154 -35.39 -8.55 2.11
N PRO A 155 -36.11 -8.11 3.17
CA PRO A 155 -36.65 -6.76 3.20
C PRO A 155 -35.53 -5.72 3.13
N PRO A 156 -35.71 -4.64 2.34
CA PRO A 156 -34.70 -3.61 2.18
C PRO A 156 -34.41 -2.93 3.53
N MET A 157 -33.18 -2.49 3.71
CA MET A 157 -32.80 -1.70 4.88
C MET A 157 -33.63 -0.39 4.92
N PRO A 158 -34.15 0.01 6.10
CA PRO A 158 -34.78 1.31 6.25
C PRO A 158 -33.85 2.42 5.75
N SER A 159 -34.36 3.30 4.89
CA SER A 159 -33.53 4.36 4.30
C SER A 159 -32.92 5.27 5.35
N THR A 160 -33.63 5.54 6.44
CA THR A 160 -33.14 6.34 7.58
C THR A 160 -31.97 5.69 8.30
N LEU A 161 -31.97 4.36 8.44
CA LEU A 161 -30.84 3.62 9.02
C LEU A 161 -29.64 3.68 8.08
N LEU A 162 -29.85 3.42 6.79
CA LEU A 162 -28.79 3.48 5.78
C LEU A 162 -28.17 4.89 5.70
N ASP A 163 -29.00 5.94 5.77
CA ASP A 163 -28.57 7.34 5.84
C ASP A 163 -27.66 7.60 7.03
N ALA A 164 -28.08 7.16 8.21
CA ALA A 164 -27.28 7.32 9.42
C ALA A 164 -25.96 6.54 9.32
N VAL A 165 -25.98 5.30 8.83
CA VAL A 165 -24.76 4.50 8.66
C VAL A 165 -23.79 5.16 7.69
N LEU A 166 -24.29 5.66 6.55
CA LEU A 166 -23.48 6.43 5.59
C LEU A 166 -22.91 7.69 6.22
N GLU A 167 -23.72 8.45 6.97
CA GLU A 167 -23.27 9.66 7.65
C GLU A 167 -22.18 9.36 8.68
N TYR A 168 -22.36 8.36 9.54
CA TYR A 168 -21.36 7.97 10.53
C TYR A 168 -20.07 7.42 9.89
N ALA A 169 -20.18 6.67 8.80
CA ALA A 169 -19.03 6.11 8.11
C ALA A 169 -18.22 7.15 7.31
N LEU A 170 -18.90 8.10 6.66
CA LEU A 170 -18.27 9.08 5.77
C LEU A 170 -17.84 10.36 6.50
N THR A 171 -18.48 10.71 7.62
CA THR A 171 -18.17 11.93 8.37
C THR A 171 -16.70 12.02 8.83
N PRO A 172 -16.05 10.95 9.33
CA PRO A 172 -14.63 10.99 9.66
C PRO A 172 -13.75 11.37 8.46
N LEU A 173 -14.00 10.79 7.29
CA LEU A 173 -13.28 11.11 6.05
C LEU A 173 -13.53 12.56 5.61
N ALA A 174 -14.79 13.02 5.68
CA ALA A 174 -15.14 14.41 5.37
C ALA A 174 -14.45 15.41 6.30
N ARG A 175 -14.36 15.11 7.60
CA ARG A 175 -13.62 15.94 8.57
C ARG A 175 -12.13 15.97 8.25
N LEU A 176 -11.54 14.81 7.92
CA LEU A 176 -10.14 14.71 7.55
C LEU A 176 -9.82 15.58 6.33
N LEU A 177 -10.64 15.53 5.29
CA LEU A 177 -10.45 16.34 4.08
C LEU A 177 -10.62 17.84 4.32
N ARG A 178 -11.52 18.23 5.25
CA ARG A 178 -11.76 19.64 5.59
C ARG A 178 -10.58 20.27 6.36
N THR A 179 -9.92 19.51 7.23
CA THR A 179 -8.82 20.00 8.08
C THR A 179 -7.65 19.04 8.08
N PRO A 180 -6.97 18.87 6.94
CA PRO A 180 -6.13 17.71 6.75
C PRO A 180 -4.79 17.79 7.52
N GLY A 181 -4.30 18.99 7.82
CA GLY A 181 -3.09 19.19 8.63
C GLY A 181 -3.24 19.04 10.15
N GLN A 182 -4.44 18.73 10.66
CA GLN A 182 -4.73 18.65 12.10
C GLN A 182 -5.05 17.22 12.59
N HIS A 183 -5.15 16.25 11.67
CA HIS A 183 -5.59 14.90 11.99
C HIS A 183 -4.39 13.94 12.10
N GLU A 184 -4.37 13.08 13.13
CA GLU A 184 -3.29 12.09 13.37
C GLU A 184 -3.08 11.16 12.16
N GLY A 185 -4.15 10.79 11.46
CA GLY A 185 -4.10 9.94 10.26
C GLY A 185 -3.48 10.59 9.00
N TRP A 186 -3.02 11.84 9.07
CA TRP A 186 -2.48 12.56 7.93
C TRP A 186 -0.95 12.74 8.05
N GLU A 187 -0.25 11.60 8.03
CA GLU A 187 1.19 11.50 8.21
C GLU A 187 1.99 11.57 6.90
N ILE A 188 1.52 12.32 5.89
CA ILE A 188 2.28 12.56 4.63
C ILE A 188 3.70 13.08 4.93
N THR A 189 3.89 13.73 6.09
CA THR A 189 5.18 14.25 6.52
C THR A 189 6.11 13.23 7.18
N GLN A 190 5.60 12.07 7.63
CA GLN A 190 6.37 10.96 8.22
C GLN A 190 6.55 9.81 7.22
N HIS A 191 5.55 9.57 6.36
CA HIS A 191 5.56 8.52 5.35
C HIS A 191 5.08 9.07 3.99
N PRO A 192 5.98 9.65 3.17
CA PRO A 192 5.63 10.28 1.88
C PRO A 192 5.05 9.30 0.83
N ASP A 193 5.17 7.99 1.08
CA ASP A 193 4.64 6.92 0.22
C ASP A 193 3.19 6.53 0.59
N LEU A 194 2.70 6.94 1.77
CA LEU A 194 1.31 6.76 2.16
C LEU A 194 0.51 7.94 1.59
N GLY A 195 -0.41 7.63 0.67
CA GLY A 195 -1.29 8.61 0.02
C GLY A 195 -2.29 9.26 0.95
N LEU A 196 -3.43 9.70 0.38
CA LEU A 196 -4.67 9.74 1.17
C LEU A 196 -4.75 8.43 1.99
N PRO A 197 -5.22 8.47 3.25
CA PRO A 197 -5.27 7.29 4.11
C PRO A 197 -5.73 6.04 3.36
N HIS A 198 -5.14 4.87 3.62
CA HIS A 198 -5.46 3.60 2.93
C HIS A 198 -6.98 3.30 2.92
N GLU A 199 -7.72 3.92 3.83
CA GLU A 199 -9.18 3.88 3.98
C GLU A 199 -9.98 4.39 2.76
N PHE A 200 -9.38 5.12 1.81
CA PHE A 200 -10.13 5.71 0.68
C PHE A 200 -10.44 4.75 -0.48
N GLY A 201 -9.73 3.61 -0.62
CA GLY A 201 -9.93 2.71 -1.76
C GLY A 201 -10.58 1.36 -1.43
N GLU A 202 -10.36 0.86 -0.23
CA GLU A 202 -10.64 -0.55 0.12
C GLU A 202 -11.14 -0.72 1.58
N GLY A 203 -11.54 0.38 2.23
CA GLY A 203 -12.02 0.38 3.62
C GLY A 203 -13.53 0.25 3.76
N ALA A 204 -13.99 0.02 5.00
CA ALA A 204 -15.40 -0.04 5.37
C ALA A 204 -16.29 1.09 4.80
N PRO A 205 -15.85 2.38 4.74
CA PRO A 205 -16.66 3.44 4.12
C PRO A 205 -16.95 3.20 2.64
N TRP A 206 -15.99 2.63 1.89
CA TRP A 206 -16.22 2.23 0.50
C TRP A 206 -17.18 1.05 0.42
N SER A 207 -16.99 -0.01 1.23
CA SER A 207 -17.89 -1.18 1.25
C SER A 207 -19.35 -0.77 1.46
N ILE A 208 -19.60 0.15 2.40
CA ILE A 208 -20.93 0.70 2.70
C ILE A 208 -21.45 1.53 1.51
N LEU A 209 -20.64 2.44 0.95
CA LEU A 209 -21.04 3.26 -0.19
C LEU A 209 -21.36 2.41 -1.44
N ALA A 210 -20.64 1.31 -1.64
CA ALA A 210 -20.79 0.41 -2.77
C ALA A 210 -22.11 -0.36 -2.75
N THR A 211 -22.79 -0.49 -1.61
CA THR A 211 -24.09 -1.18 -1.53
C THR A 211 -25.26 -0.36 -2.07
N CYS A 212 -25.08 0.94 -2.33
CA CYS A 212 -26.14 1.85 -2.79
C CYS A 212 -25.71 2.73 -3.99
N PRO A 213 -25.36 2.14 -5.14
CA PRO A 213 -24.88 2.87 -6.32
C PRO A 213 -25.87 3.89 -6.87
N GLU A 214 -27.16 3.63 -6.73
CA GLU A 214 -28.25 4.53 -7.11
C GLU A 214 -28.22 5.87 -6.35
N ARG A 215 -27.55 5.93 -5.20
CA ARG A 215 -27.46 7.12 -4.34
C ARG A 215 -26.22 7.96 -4.58
N TRP A 216 -25.23 7.46 -5.32
CA TRP A 216 -23.97 8.16 -5.57
C TRP A 216 -24.16 9.58 -6.12
N PRO A 217 -25.05 9.87 -7.09
CA PRO A 217 -25.22 11.22 -7.62
C PRO A 217 -25.62 12.23 -6.54
N ALA A 218 -26.59 11.87 -5.69
CA ALA A 218 -27.06 12.74 -4.61
C ALA A 218 -26.01 12.92 -3.51
N LEU A 219 -25.26 11.85 -3.19
CA LEU A 219 -24.21 11.89 -2.17
C LEU A 219 -23.01 12.73 -2.58
N VAL A 220 -22.65 12.76 -3.88
CA VAL A 220 -21.57 13.61 -4.41
C VAL A 220 -21.90 15.10 -4.26
N GLU A 221 -23.17 15.47 -4.36
CA GLU A 221 -23.67 16.84 -4.18
C GLU A 221 -23.88 17.22 -2.70
N HIS A 222 -23.69 16.28 -1.77
CA HIS A 222 -23.93 16.52 -0.35
C HIS A 222 -22.96 17.57 0.22
N PRO A 223 -23.44 18.61 0.92
CA PRO A 223 -22.61 19.75 1.33
C PRO A 223 -21.47 19.39 2.29
N THR A 224 -21.66 18.35 3.11
CA THR A 224 -20.65 17.91 4.10
C THR A 224 -19.88 16.67 3.65
N LEU A 225 -20.53 15.68 3.05
CA LEU A 225 -19.97 14.37 2.72
C LEU A 225 -19.47 14.30 1.27
N GLY A 226 -19.90 15.23 0.41
CA GLY A 226 -19.67 15.18 -1.04
C GLY A 226 -18.21 15.01 -1.40
N THR A 227 -17.31 15.81 -0.82
CA THR A 227 -15.86 15.69 -1.09
C THR A 227 -15.31 14.30 -0.75
N ALA A 228 -15.74 13.70 0.35
CA ALA A 228 -15.31 12.35 0.73
C ALA A 228 -15.80 11.31 -0.29
N VAL A 229 -17.07 11.39 -0.67
CA VAL A 229 -17.69 10.52 -1.67
C VAL A 229 -16.98 10.65 -3.03
N GLN A 230 -16.66 11.88 -3.44
CA GLN A 230 -15.94 12.13 -4.69
C GLN A 230 -14.55 11.47 -4.70
N HIS A 231 -13.80 11.52 -3.59
CA HIS A 231 -12.52 10.82 -3.48
C HIS A 231 -12.68 9.30 -3.51
N LEU A 232 -13.65 8.75 -2.75
CA LEU A 232 -13.93 7.31 -2.73
C LEU A 232 -14.27 6.79 -4.14
N LEU A 233 -15.12 7.52 -4.87
CA LEU A 233 -15.49 7.14 -6.24
C LEU A 233 -14.30 7.20 -7.20
N LEU A 234 -13.49 8.27 -7.15
CA LEU A 234 -12.29 8.37 -7.99
C LEU A 234 -11.27 7.26 -7.70
N ASP A 235 -11.09 6.91 -6.42
CA ASP A 235 -10.16 5.88 -5.99
C ASP A 235 -10.70 4.47 -6.34
N HIS A 236 -12.02 4.26 -6.28
CA HIS A 236 -12.65 3.05 -6.81
C HIS A 236 -12.44 2.91 -8.33
N ALA A 237 -12.67 3.98 -9.11
CA ALA A 237 -12.45 3.95 -10.56
C ALA A 237 -10.98 3.64 -10.91
N GLU A 238 -10.03 4.10 -10.08
CA GLU A 238 -8.62 3.75 -10.21
C GLU A 238 -8.34 2.28 -9.90
N ALA A 239 -8.93 1.72 -8.84
CA ALA A 239 -8.79 0.32 -8.46
C ALA A 239 -9.41 -0.61 -9.50
N GLU A 240 -10.58 -0.26 -10.05
CA GLU A 240 -11.25 -1.02 -11.12
C GLU A 240 -10.39 -1.02 -12.39
N ALA A 241 -9.90 0.13 -12.83
CA ALA A 241 -9.03 0.23 -14.00
C ALA A 241 -7.73 -0.58 -13.84
N ARG A 242 -7.19 -0.65 -12.61
CA ARG A 242 -6.05 -1.53 -12.29
C ARG A 242 -6.41 -3.00 -12.43
N ARG A 243 -7.55 -3.44 -11.90
CA ARG A 243 -8.01 -4.83 -12.01
C ARG A 243 -8.25 -5.23 -13.47
N THR A 244 -8.92 -4.39 -14.25
CA THR A 244 -9.15 -4.63 -15.69
C THR A 244 -7.84 -4.77 -16.46
N ARG A 245 -6.84 -3.92 -16.19
CA ARG A 245 -5.52 -4.05 -16.83
C ARG A 245 -4.79 -5.33 -16.45
N LEU A 246 -4.91 -5.78 -15.20
CA LEU A 246 -4.29 -7.03 -14.76
C LEU A 246 -4.95 -8.24 -15.43
N THR A 247 -6.28 -8.21 -15.62
CA THR A 247 -7.00 -9.26 -16.36
C THR A 247 -6.67 -9.22 -17.86
N ASP A 248 -6.55 -8.04 -18.46
CA ASP A 248 -6.22 -7.85 -19.87
C ASP A 248 -4.75 -8.18 -20.19
N SER A 249 -3.84 -7.92 -19.25
CA SER A 249 -2.40 -8.17 -19.41
C SER A 249 -2.02 -9.65 -19.24
N GLY A 250 -2.99 -10.54 -18.99
CA GLY A 250 -2.77 -11.99 -19.08
C GLY A 250 -1.60 -12.49 -18.22
N SER A 251 -1.58 -12.20 -16.91
CA SER A 251 -0.69 -12.90 -15.97
C SER A 251 -1.21 -14.33 -15.70
N GLY A 252 -1.32 -15.12 -16.77
CA GLY A 252 -1.49 -16.56 -16.77
C GLY A 252 -0.14 -17.28 -16.71
N TYR A 253 0.71 -16.93 -15.75
CA TYR A 253 1.84 -17.79 -15.39
C TYR A 253 1.38 -18.61 -14.18
N LEU A 254 1.11 -19.89 -14.44
CA LEU A 254 0.61 -20.95 -13.53
C LEU A 254 -0.90 -21.24 -13.55
N ALA A 255 -1.48 -21.46 -14.74
CA ALA A 255 -2.66 -22.31 -14.86
C ALA A 255 -2.26 -23.61 -15.58
N HIS A 256 -1.74 -24.57 -14.81
CA HIS A 256 -1.66 -25.97 -15.24
C HIS A 256 -3.05 -26.58 -15.10
N ASP A 257 -3.59 -27.10 -16.21
CA ASP A 257 -4.61 -28.15 -16.33
C ASP A 257 -5.55 -28.39 -15.15
N VAL A 258 -6.73 -27.75 -15.15
CA VAL A 258 -8.00 -28.46 -14.90
C VAL A 258 -9.06 -27.84 -15.81
N GLN A 259 -9.52 -28.66 -16.75
CA GLN A 259 -10.69 -28.39 -17.58
C GLN A 259 -11.94 -28.61 -16.74
N GLU A 260 -12.43 -27.58 -16.04
CA GLU A 260 -13.77 -27.58 -15.44
C GLU A 260 -14.44 -26.21 -15.60
N ALA A 261 -15.59 -26.26 -16.28
CA ALA A 261 -16.70 -25.32 -16.38
C ALA A 261 -16.40 -23.81 -16.30
N SER A 262 -16.70 -23.12 -17.41
CA SER A 262 -16.99 -21.68 -17.45
C SER A 262 -18.00 -21.30 -16.35
N ALA A 263 -17.49 -20.88 -15.20
CA ALA A 263 -18.20 -19.96 -14.33
C ALA A 263 -18.10 -18.59 -15.01
N GLU A 264 -19.26 -17.97 -15.25
CA GLU A 264 -19.37 -16.59 -15.71
C GLU A 264 -18.37 -15.72 -14.97
N GLN A 265 -17.38 -15.19 -15.71
CA GLN A 265 -16.57 -14.09 -15.20
C GLN A 265 -17.54 -12.97 -14.83
N PRO A 266 -17.53 -12.46 -13.58
CA PRO A 266 -18.36 -11.33 -13.22
C PRO A 266 -18.01 -10.18 -14.16
N ALA A 267 -19.05 -9.56 -14.75
CA ALA A 267 -18.90 -8.45 -15.67
C ALA A 267 -17.94 -7.39 -15.09
N PRO A 268 -17.09 -6.75 -15.90
CA PRO A 268 -16.26 -5.63 -15.43
C PRO A 268 -17.18 -4.63 -14.72
N GLY A 269 -16.82 -4.27 -13.49
CA GLY A 269 -17.61 -3.33 -12.71
C GLY A 269 -17.85 -2.05 -13.52
N PRO A 270 -18.99 -1.37 -13.35
CA PRO A 270 -19.30 -0.21 -14.15
C PRO A 270 -18.21 0.85 -13.92
N ALA A 271 -17.38 1.09 -14.94
CA ALA A 271 -16.61 2.32 -15.03
C ALA A 271 -17.59 3.47 -14.74
N LEU A 272 -17.25 4.35 -13.79
CA LEU A 272 -18.16 5.41 -13.34
C LEU A 272 -18.75 6.12 -14.56
N ALA A 273 -20.08 6.26 -14.58
CA ALA A 273 -20.75 6.94 -15.68
C ALA A 273 -20.13 8.34 -15.90
N PRO A 274 -19.96 8.83 -17.14
CA PRO A 274 -19.28 10.09 -17.42
C PRO A 274 -19.86 11.30 -16.66
N ALA A 275 -21.17 11.30 -16.38
CA ALA A 275 -21.82 12.33 -15.58
C ALA A 275 -21.36 12.33 -14.11
N LEU A 276 -21.20 11.15 -13.51
CA LEU A 276 -20.73 11.00 -12.13
C LEU A 276 -19.23 11.33 -12.02
N LEU A 277 -18.44 10.98 -13.05
CA LEU A 277 -17.04 11.38 -13.13
C LEU A 277 -16.88 12.91 -13.18
N ARG A 278 -17.76 13.60 -13.93
CA ARG A 278 -17.82 15.08 -13.95
C ARG A 278 -18.19 15.67 -12.58
N ALA A 279 -19.10 15.04 -11.86
CA ALA A 279 -19.47 15.48 -10.52
C ALA A 279 -18.31 15.32 -9.50
N CYS A 280 -17.34 14.43 -9.78
CA CYS A 280 -16.16 14.21 -8.95
C CYS A 280 -14.95 15.13 -9.27
N LEU A 281 -15.06 16.00 -10.28
CA LEU A 281 -13.97 16.90 -10.69
C LEU A 281 -13.43 17.82 -9.58
N PRO A 282 -14.24 18.34 -8.63
CA PRO A 282 -13.71 19.18 -7.55
C PRO A 282 -12.63 18.47 -6.72
N ALA A 283 -12.80 17.16 -6.48
CA ALA A 283 -11.85 16.33 -5.75
C ALA A 283 -10.67 15.81 -6.61
N LEU A 284 -10.77 15.91 -7.93
CA LEU A 284 -9.77 15.37 -8.87
C LEU A 284 -8.38 15.95 -8.61
N CYS A 285 -8.32 17.28 -8.45
CA CYS A 285 -7.07 18.05 -8.30
C CYS A 285 -6.56 18.13 -6.86
N LEU A 286 -7.16 17.39 -5.91
CA LEU A 286 -6.73 17.31 -4.51
C LEU A 286 -6.46 18.70 -3.88
N PRO A 287 -7.44 19.63 -3.89
CA PRO A 287 -7.24 20.98 -3.36
C PRO A 287 -6.85 20.98 -1.88
N GLU A 288 -7.21 19.95 -1.12
CA GLU A 288 -6.89 19.74 0.29
C GLU A 288 -5.37 19.63 0.53
N ILE A 289 -4.64 19.10 -0.45
CA ILE A 289 -3.17 18.92 -0.38
C ILE A 289 -2.44 20.20 -0.83
N ALA A 290 -3.11 21.11 -1.54
CA ALA A 290 -2.47 22.30 -2.09
C ALA A 290 -1.90 23.23 -1.00
N GLY A 291 -2.55 23.29 0.17
CA GLY A 291 -2.25 24.24 1.25
C GLY A 291 -1.19 23.80 2.27
N LEU A 292 -0.68 22.57 2.17
CA LEU A 292 0.03 21.94 3.29
C LEU A 292 1.42 22.48 3.59
N PRO A 293 1.93 22.24 4.82
CA PRO A 293 3.34 22.44 5.15
C PRO A 293 4.26 21.55 4.30
N LYS A 294 5.57 21.88 4.27
CA LYS A 294 6.59 21.22 3.44
C LYS A 294 6.20 21.18 1.94
N PRO A 295 6.10 22.34 1.27
CA PRO A 295 5.51 22.45 -0.08
C PRO A 295 6.20 21.58 -1.15
N SER A 296 7.48 21.30 -1.01
CA SER A 296 8.20 20.41 -1.95
C SER A 296 7.75 18.95 -1.87
N VAL A 297 7.35 18.47 -0.69
CA VAL A 297 6.87 17.10 -0.49
C VAL A 297 5.39 17.02 -0.87
N SER A 298 4.57 17.92 -0.34
CA SER A 298 3.12 17.92 -0.58
C SER A 298 2.78 18.17 -2.04
N ALA A 299 3.46 19.09 -2.73
CA ALA A 299 3.23 19.32 -4.15
C ALA A 299 3.68 18.15 -5.04
N ARG A 300 4.79 17.47 -4.69
CA ARG A 300 5.23 16.27 -5.41
C ARG A 300 4.21 15.16 -5.28
N HIS A 301 3.75 14.91 -4.05
CA HIS A 301 2.77 13.89 -3.75
C HIS A 301 1.43 14.19 -4.46
N ARG A 302 0.97 15.45 -4.38
CA ARG A 302 -0.22 15.91 -5.11
C ARG A 302 -0.11 15.68 -6.61
N LEU A 303 1.01 16.08 -7.22
CA LEU A 303 1.26 15.88 -8.65
C LEU A 303 1.20 14.39 -9.01
N ASN A 304 1.89 13.54 -8.25
CA ASN A 304 1.91 12.10 -8.50
C ASN A 304 0.53 11.45 -8.37
N ARG A 305 -0.25 11.81 -7.35
CA ARG A 305 -1.61 11.26 -7.15
C ARG A 305 -2.55 11.68 -8.27
N ILE A 306 -2.47 12.93 -8.73
CA ILE A 306 -3.23 13.40 -9.91
C ILE A 306 -2.80 12.61 -11.16
N ALA A 307 -1.49 12.43 -11.35
CA ALA A 307 -0.95 11.71 -12.51
C ALA A 307 -1.37 10.23 -12.50
N ASN A 308 -1.39 9.59 -11.33
CA ASN A 308 -1.90 8.22 -11.17
C ASN A 308 -3.38 8.13 -11.60
N ARG A 309 -4.24 9.04 -11.12
CA ARG A 309 -5.66 9.06 -11.51
C ARG A 309 -5.84 9.15 -13.02
N VAL A 310 -5.09 10.03 -13.68
CA VAL A 310 -5.12 10.18 -15.14
C VAL A 310 -4.52 8.96 -15.85
N ARG A 311 -3.43 8.38 -15.35
CA ARG A 311 -2.77 7.21 -15.94
C ARG A 311 -3.71 6.00 -15.96
N TYR A 312 -4.54 5.83 -14.94
CA TYR A 312 -5.54 4.77 -14.87
C TYR A 312 -6.83 5.11 -15.61
N ASN A 313 -7.20 6.40 -15.69
CA ASN A 313 -8.39 6.88 -16.40
C ASN A 313 -8.03 8.01 -17.38
N PRO A 314 -7.48 7.70 -18.57
CA PRO A 314 -7.01 8.71 -19.52
C PRO A 314 -8.09 9.72 -19.96
N GLY A 315 -9.36 9.28 -20.03
CA GLY A 315 -10.49 10.16 -20.34
C GLY A 315 -10.70 11.32 -19.36
N LEU A 316 -10.05 11.32 -18.20
CA LEU A 316 -10.00 12.49 -17.31
C LEU A 316 -9.33 13.70 -17.97
N MET A 317 -8.35 13.50 -18.85
CA MET A 317 -7.74 14.58 -19.62
C MET A 317 -8.75 15.23 -20.57
N ASP A 318 -9.60 14.43 -21.22
CA ASP A 318 -10.61 14.96 -22.15
C ASP A 318 -11.68 15.81 -21.45
N ILE A 319 -11.93 15.53 -20.16
CA ILE A 319 -12.99 16.19 -19.38
C ILE A 319 -12.45 17.38 -18.59
N ALA A 320 -11.22 17.32 -18.10
CA ALA A 320 -10.69 18.27 -17.10
C ALA A 320 -9.26 18.75 -17.38
N ALA A 321 -8.84 18.77 -18.65
CA ALA A 321 -7.51 19.22 -19.07
C ALA A 321 -7.10 20.55 -18.41
N GLU A 322 -7.96 21.58 -18.48
CA GLU A 322 -7.64 22.91 -17.95
C GLU A 322 -7.35 22.89 -16.44
N GLN A 323 -8.17 22.18 -15.66
CA GLN A 323 -7.99 22.07 -14.20
C GLN A 323 -6.73 21.26 -13.86
N LEU A 324 -6.48 20.18 -14.59
CA LEU A 324 -5.31 19.32 -14.42
C LEU A 324 -4.01 20.07 -14.75
N HIS A 325 -3.98 20.80 -15.86
CA HIS A 325 -2.86 21.66 -16.25
C HIS A 325 -2.57 22.74 -15.20
N ALA A 326 -3.61 23.44 -14.74
CA ALA A 326 -3.48 24.47 -13.71
C ALA A 326 -2.98 23.88 -12.37
N ALA A 327 -3.46 22.70 -11.98
CA ALA A 327 -3.01 22.01 -10.78
C ALA A 327 -1.55 21.57 -10.88
N ALA A 328 -1.11 21.04 -12.02
CA ALA A 328 0.27 20.66 -12.27
C ALA A 328 1.22 21.87 -12.19
N ASP A 329 0.85 22.98 -12.83
CA ASP A 329 1.63 24.23 -12.80
C ASP A 329 1.76 24.79 -11.38
N GLU A 330 0.67 24.76 -10.60
CA GLU A 330 0.71 25.18 -9.20
C GLU A 330 1.60 24.26 -8.35
N CYS A 331 1.58 22.94 -8.59
CA CYS A 331 2.46 22.00 -7.89
C CYS A 331 3.94 22.30 -8.17
N VAL A 332 4.30 22.56 -9.44
CA VAL A 332 5.67 22.92 -9.82
C VAL A 332 6.11 24.22 -9.15
N ARG A 333 5.28 25.26 -9.22
CA ARG A 333 5.59 26.60 -8.69
C ARG A 333 5.74 26.61 -7.17
N ARG A 334 4.78 26.02 -6.47
CA ARG A 334 4.76 25.98 -4.99
C ARG A 334 5.83 25.04 -4.45
N GLY A 335 5.97 23.86 -5.06
CA GLY A 335 6.91 22.82 -4.60
C GLY A 335 8.35 23.02 -5.03
N ARG A 336 8.62 23.94 -5.98
CA ARG A 336 9.93 24.09 -6.64
C ARG A 336 10.44 22.75 -7.18
N LEU A 337 9.55 21.95 -7.76
CA LEU A 337 9.81 20.56 -8.15
C LEU A 337 10.90 20.42 -9.22
N LEU A 338 11.13 21.48 -9.99
CA LEU A 338 12.11 21.54 -11.07
C LEU A 338 13.44 22.23 -10.66
N THR A 339 13.73 22.29 -9.35
CA THR A 339 15.02 22.79 -8.85
C THR A 339 15.91 21.59 -8.50
N PRO A 340 17.18 21.55 -8.94
CA PRO A 340 18.08 20.47 -8.57
C PRO A 340 18.19 20.33 -7.04
N PRO A 341 18.24 19.10 -6.51
CA PRO A 341 18.34 18.87 -5.08
C PRO A 341 19.65 19.48 -4.54
N ARG A 342 19.55 20.23 -3.43
CA ARG A 342 20.70 20.89 -2.79
C ARG A 342 21.57 19.95 -1.94
N LYS A 343 21.09 18.74 -1.64
CA LYS A 343 21.80 17.75 -0.82
C LYS A 343 21.72 16.39 -1.51
N PRO A 344 22.85 15.66 -1.65
CA PRO A 344 22.91 14.36 -2.31
C PRO A 344 22.35 13.18 -1.47
N LYS A 345 21.72 13.45 -0.31
CA LYS A 345 21.35 12.40 0.66
C LYS A 345 20.04 11.67 0.38
N ASP A 346 19.28 12.14 -0.60
CA ASP A 346 18.01 11.56 -1.05
C ASP A 346 18.23 11.06 -2.47
N ASP A 347 17.83 9.83 -2.83
CA ASP A 347 17.83 9.31 -4.21
C ASP A 347 17.17 10.36 -5.14
N PRO A 348 17.99 11.18 -5.83
CA PRO A 348 17.49 12.32 -6.56
C PRO A 348 16.96 11.84 -7.92
N ARG A 349 17.42 10.68 -8.38
CA ARG A 349 17.13 10.10 -9.69
C ARG A 349 15.68 9.65 -9.76
N GLN A 350 15.23 8.82 -8.82
CA GLN A 350 13.85 8.32 -8.82
C GLN A 350 12.84 9.47 -8.73
N LYS A 351 13.11 10.46 -7.87
CA LYS A 351 12.24 11.63 -7.70
C LYS A 351 12.18 12.49 -8.96
N THR A 352 13.31 12.70 -9.63
CA THR A 352 13.40 13.52 -10.84
C THR A 352 12.68 12.86 -12.01
N VAL A 353 12.91 11.56 -12.20
CA VAL A 353 12.24 10.78 -13.25
C VAL A 353 10.73 10.77 -13.03
N MET A 354 10.27 10.50 -11.81
CA MET A 354 8.84 10.47 -11.50
C MET A 354 8.17 11.84 -11.76
N VAL A 355 8.81 12.94 -11.35
CA VAL A 355 8.29 14.29 -11.64
C VAL A 355 8.24 14.56 -13.15
N ALA A 356 9.25 14.11 -13.91
CA ALA A 356 9.25 14.26 -15.37
C ALA A 356 8.13 13.46 -16.04
N GLU A 357 7.91 12.21 -15.64
CA GLU A 357 6.81 11.36 -16.12
C GLU A 357 5.44 11.97 -15.79
N ASP A 358 5.26 12.45 -14.56
CA ASP A 358 4.00 13.05 -14.13
C ASP A 358 3.73 14.39 -14.85
N LEU A 359 4.76 15.19 -15.14
CA LEU A 359 4.63 16.41 -15.95
C LEU A 359 4.41 16.13 -17.42
N ALA A 360 5.01 15.08 -17.98
CA ALA A 360 4.75 14.66 -19.35
C ALA A 360 3.27 14.34 -19.56
N LEU A 361 2.62 13.78 -18.54
CA LEU A 361 1.18 13.47 -18.59
C LEU A 361 0.30 14.71 -18.37
N LEU A 362 0.66 15.59 -17.43
CA LEU A 362 -0.25 16.61 -16.90
C LEU A 362 0.06 18.05 -17.29
N SER A 363 1.28 18.40 -17.70
CA SER A 363 1.66 19.79 -17.92
C SER A 363 1.37 20.24 -19.35
N ALA A 364 0.85 21.46 -19.49
CA ALA A 364 0.76 22.19 -20.76
C ALA A 364 1.78 23.35 -20.84
N SER A 365 2.63 23.51 -19.82
CA SER A 365 3.61 24.60 -19.77
C SER A 365 4.89 24.20 -20.51
N PRO A 366 5.21 24.80 -21.68
CA PRO A 366 6.42 24.47 -22.42
C PRO A 366 7.68 24.75 -21.61
N THR A 367 7.62 25.74 -20.71
CA THR A 367 8.75 26.09 -19.83
C THR A 367 9.01 25.06 -18.73
N HIS A 368 7.96 24.45 -18.18
CA HIS A 368 8.09 23.38 -17.19
C HIS A 368 8.61 22.10 -17.84
N LEU A 369 8.06 21.75 -19.01
CA LEU A 369 8.48 20.59 -19.80
C LEU A 369 9.94 20.70 -20.27
N ALA A 370 10.38 21.88 -20.74
CA ALA A 370 11.77 22.11 -21.11
C ALA A 370 12.73 21.97 -19.92
N LYS A 371 12.34 22.49 -18.74
CA LYS A 371 13.13 22.34 -17.51
C LYS A 371 13.19 20.88 -17.04
N ALA A 372 12.11 20.11 -17.21
CA ALA A 372 12.13 18.68 -16.92
C ALA A 372 13.12 17.93 -17.83
N CYS A 373 13.15 18.24 -19.13
CA CYS A 373 14.16 17.70 -20.06
C CYS A 373 15.59 18.02 -19.59
N ALA A 374 15.86 19.29 -19.25
CA ALA A 374 17.17 19.72 -18.76
C ALA A 374 17.57 19.01 -17.45
N LEU A 375 16.63 18.75 -16.53
CA LEU A 375 16.93 18.00 -15.31
C LEU A 375 17.26 16.53 -15.61
N LEU A 376 16.54 15.89 -16.53
CA LEU A 376 16.87 14.52 -16.95
C LEU A 376 18.29 14.45 -17.54
N ALA A 377 18.73 15.48 -18.29
CA ALA A 377 20.08 15.56 -18.82
C ALA A 377 21.18 15.61 -17.73
N THR A 378 20.84 16.10 -16.52
CA THR A 378 21.79 16.16 -15.38
C THR A 378 21.90 14.86 -14.60
N LEU A 379 21.06 13.87 -14.87
CA LEU A 379 21.14 12.56 -14.22
C LEU A 379 22.36 11.79 -14.74
N GLU A 380 22.94 10.98 -13.86
CA GLU A 380 24.05 10.09 -14.22
C GLU A 380 23.65 9.10 -15.31
N GLN A 381 24.60 8.78 -16.18
CA GLN A 381 24.41 7.83 -17.27
C GLN A 381 24.34 6.40 -16.72
N PRO A 382 23.53 5.51 -17.31
CA PRO A 382 23.49 4.11 -16.89
C PRO A 382 24.79 3.37 -17.19
N THR A 383 25.24 2.54 -16.24
CA THR A 383 26.28 1.54 -16.47
C THR A 383 25.59 0.20 -16.71
N VAL A 384 25.53 -0.23 -17.97
CA VAL A 384 24.93 -1.52 -18.35
C VAL A 384 26.04 -2.57 -18.38
N VAL A 385 25.91 -3.59 -17.54
CA VAL A 385 26.87 -4.69 -17.43
C VAL A 385 26.29 -5.96 -18.03
N SER A 386 27.05 -6.62 -18.89
CA SER A 386 26.73 -7.95 -19.41
C SER A 386 27.65 -8.97 -18.77
N THR A 387 27.06 -9.93 -18.05
CA THR A 387 27.74 -11.08 -17.48
C THR A 387 27.67 -12.27 -18.43
N PRO A 388 28.72 -13.09 -18.54
CA PRO A 388 28.63 -14.33 -19.30
C PRO A 388 27.54 -15.21 -18.65
N PRO A 389 26.58 -15.74 -19.44
CA PRO A 389 25.46 -16.50 -18.88
C PRO A 389 25.98 -17.74 -18.16
N SER A 390 25.43 -18.02 -16.98
CA SER A 390 25.71 -19.29 -16.29
C SER A 390 25.32 -20.47 -17.19
N PRO A 391 25.96 -21.65 -17.09
CA PRO A 391 25.67 -22.80 -17.97
C PRO A 391 24.18 -23.19 -18.00
N SER A 392 23.46 -22.91 -16.92
CA SER A 392 22.01 -23.10 -16.78
C SER A 392 21.20 -22.04 -17.52
N LEU A 393 21.62 -20.77 -17.49
CA LEU A 393 21.01 -19.67 -18.24
C LEU A 393 21.29 -19.79 -19.74
N SER A 394 22.49 -20.23 -20.14
CA SER A 394 22.86 -20.39 -21.54
C SER A 394 21.89 -21.31 -22.30
N ARG A 395 21.40 -22.38 -21.66
CA ARG A 395 20.39 -23.30 -22.24
C ARG A 395 18.99 -22.70 -22.34
N ILE A 396 18.66 -21.73 -21.49
CA ILE A 396 17.33 -21.09 -21.44
C ILE A 396 17.28 -19.90 -22.39
N THR A 397 18.41 -19.20 -22.57
CA THR A 397 18.48 -17.98 -23.39
C THR A 397 18.92 -18.24 -24.83
N GLU A 398 19.30 -19.48 -25.19
CA GLU A 398 19.69 -19.86 -26.54
C GLU A 398 18.54 -19.57 -27.53
N GLY A 399 18.75 -18.61 -28.45
CA GLY A 399 17.73 -18.18 -29.40
C GLY A 399 16.74 -17.11 -28.89
N THR A 400 16.95 -16.53 -27.71
CA THR A 400 16.10 -15.44 -27.16
C THR A 400 16.81 -14.09 -27.16
N ASP A 401 16.08 -13.00 -27.42
CA ASP A 401 16.59 -11.62 -27.37
C ASP A 401 16.85 -11.10 -25.92
N LEU A 402 16.75 -11.96 -24.91
CA LEU A 402 16.82 -11.60 -23.49
C LEU A 402 18.19 -11.06 -23.05
N LEU A 403 19.24 -11.31 -23.82
CA LEU A 403 20.60 -10.83 -23.57
C LEU A 403 20.98 -9.63 -24.45
N ARG A 404 20.05 -9.08 -25.26
CA ARG A 404 20.34 -7.85 -26.01
C ARG A 404 20.65 -6.70 -25.06
N PRO A 405 21.64 -5.84 -25.36
CA PRO A 405 22.02 -4.68 -24.55
C PRO A 405 20.83 -3.82 -24.07
N VAL A 406 19.88 -3.59 -24.96
CA VAL A 406 18.67 -2.80 -24.72
C VAL A 406 17.71 -3.47 -23.71
N ARG A 407 17.63 -4.80 -23.70
CA ARG A 407 16.84 -5.57 -22.72
C ARG A 407 17.53 -5.64 -21.35
N LEU A 408 18.86 -5.59 -21.29
CA LEU A 408 19.60 -5.47 -20.03
C LEU A 408 19.33 -4.12 -19.34
N LEU A 409 19.26 -3.04 -20.12
CA LEU A 409 18.85 -1.71 -19.63
C LEU A 409 17.44 -1.73 -19.02
N GLU A 410 16.53 -2.48 -19.63
CA GLU A 410 15.16 -2.68 -19.13
C GLU A 410 15.11 -3.49 -17.85
N ARG A 411 15.76 -4.66 -17.85
CA ARG A 411 15.84 -5.58 -16.71
C ARG A 411 16.39 -4.91 -15.46
N ASN A 412 17.37 -4.02 -15.63
CA ASN A 412 18.00 -3.29 -14.53
C ASN A 412 17.27 -1.98 -14.16
N TYR A 413 16.09 -1.72 -14.75
CA TYR A 413 15.31 -0.48 -14.57
C TYR A 413 16.09 0.81 -14.87
N GLN A 414 17.16 0.72 -15.64
CA GLN A 414 18.01 1.85 -15.99
C GLN A 414 17.45 2.68 -17.16
N HIS A 415 16.51 2.12 -17.94
CA HIS A 415 15.79 2.78 -19.03
C HIS A 415 14.82 3.89 -18.59
N ARG A 416 14.55 4.03 -17.28
CA ARG A 416 13.53 4.94 -16.74
C ARG A 416 13.73 6.41 -17.13
N ARG A 417 15.00 6.86 -17.21
CA ARG A 417 15.33 8.22 -17.67
C ARG A 417 14.89 8.45 -19.10
N VAL A 418 15.22 7.54 -20.00
CA VAL A 418 14.88 7.66 -21.42
C VAL A 418 13.40 7.42 -21.68
N ALA A 419 12.75 6.54 -20.94
CA ALA A 419 11.30 6.38 -20.97
C ALA A 419 10.55 7.67 -20.59
N ALA A 420 11.01 8.37 -19.55
CA ALA A 420 10.47 9.68 -19.17
C ALA A 420 10.69 10.75 -20.26
N LEU A 421 11.85 10.74 -20.94
CA LEU A 421 12.12 11.64 -22.05
C LEU A 421 11.20 11.35 -23.25
N THR A 422 10.95 10.07 -23.57
CA THR A 422 9.99 9.67 -24.61
C THR A 422 8.57 10.11 -24.27
N ALA A 423 8.16 9.99 -23.00
CA ALA A 423 6.87 10.49 -22.54
C ALA A 423 6.77 12.02 -22.71
N LEU A 424 7.82 12.76 -22.33
CA LEU A 424 7.90 14.21 -22.55
C LEU A 424 7.82 14.55 -24.05
N ALA A 425 8.51 13.81 -24.92
CA ALA A 425 8.48 14.03 -26.36
C ALA A 425 7.11 13.74 -26.99
N SER A 426 6.32 12.88 -26.37
CA SER A 426 4.95 12.55 -26.79
C SER A 426 3.93 13.62 -26.36
N ASN A 427 4.29 14.48 -25.40
CA ASN A 427 3.45 15.60 -25.00
C ASN A 427 3.51 16.72 -26.07
N PRO A 428 2.36 17.19 -26.60
CA PRO A 428 2.30 18.16 -27.70
C PRO A 428 2.83 19.55 -27.32
N HIS A 429 2.90 19.88 -26.04
CA HIS A 429 3.39 21.16 -25.53
C HIS A 429 4.91 21.15 -25.26
N THR A 430 5.57 20.00 -25.34
CA THR A 430 7.01 19.91 -25.11
C THR A 430 7.77 20.51 -26.29
N PRO A 431 8.65 21.50 -26.07
CA PRO A 431 9.49 22.03 -27.14
C PRO A 431 10.44 20.94 -27.67
N ARG A 432 10.35 20.64 -28.97
CA ARG A 432 11.23 19.66 -29.63
C ARG A 432 12.72 20.02 -29.45
N THR A 433 13.05 21.31 -29.39
CA THR A 433 14.41 21.78 -29.14
C THR A 433 14.93 21.33 -27.77
N ALA A 434 14.11 21.39 -26.71
CA ALA A 434 14.53 20.96 -25.38
C ALA A 434 14.79 19.44 -25.30
N VAL A 435 14.00 18.64 -26.01
CA VAL A 435 14.22 17.18 -26.09
C VAL A 435 15.49 16.87 -26.88
N THR A 436 15.66 17.49 -28.04
CA THR A 436 16.84 17.25 -28.90
C THR A 436 18.15 17.73 -28.25
N GLU A 437 18.13 18.81 -27.48
CA GLU A 437 19.26 19.27 -26.66
C GLU A 437 19.63 18.29 -25.54
N THR A 438 18.70 17.43 -25.12
CA THR A 438 18.94 16.40 -24.08
C THR A 438 19.60 15.15 -24.65
N LEU A 439 19.39 14.83 -25.93
CA LEU A 439 19.89 13.59 -26.55
C LEU A 439 21.42 13.41 -26.45
N PRO A 440 22.28 14.44 -26.63
CA PRO A 440 23.73 14.28 -26.49
C PRO A 440 24.19 13.91 -25.07
N ALA A 441 23.36 14.12 -24.05
CA ALA A 441 23.67 13.73 -22.67
C ALA A 441 23.27 12.27 -22.36
N LEU A 442 22.51 11.63 -23.25
CA LEU A 442 22.11 10.23 -23.09
C LEU A 442 23.25 9.26 -23.38
N HIS A 443 23.19 8.11 -22.73
CA HIS A 443 24.10 7.02 -23.00
C HIS A 443 23.77 6.37 -24.36
N PRO A 444 24.74 5.86 -25.12
CA PRO A 444 24.49 5.26 -26.43
C PRO A 444 23.43 4.15 -26.41
N LEU A 445 23.35 3.36 -25.33
CA LEU A 445 22.28 2.35 -25.16
C LEU A 445 20.89 2.93 -24.93
N GLU A 446 20.78 4.10 -24.32
CA GLU A 446 19.48 4.77 -24.20
C GLU A 446 19.03 5.31 -25.57
N LEU A 447 19.96 5.81 -26.38
CA LEU A 447 19.67 6.22 -27.77
C LEU A 447 19.24 5.02 -28.62
N ALA A 448 19.94 3.89 -28.50
CA ALA A 448 19.53 2.64 -29.12
C ALA A 448 18.14 2.20 -28.61
N TRP A 449 17.90 2.27 -27.30
CA TRP A 449 16.60 1.93 -26.71
C TRP A 449 15.45 2.72 -27.36
N ILE A 450 15.60 4.04 -27.58
CA ILE A 450 14.60 4.85 -28.30
C ILE A 450 14.34 4.30 -29.71
N CYS A 451 15.39 3.90 -30.43
CA CYS A 451 15.28 3.39 -31.79
C CYS A 451 14.54 2.05 -31.89
N HIS A 452 14.52 1.26 -30.81
CA HIS A 452 13.86 -0.05 -30.74
C HIS A 452 12.41 0.03 -30.23
N GLN A 453 11.93 1.18 -29.75
CA GLN A 453 10.55 1.35 -29.29
C GLN A 453 9.61 1.66 -30.47
N SER A 454 8.45 1.00 -30.51
CA SER A 454 7.42 1.21 -31.54
C SER A 454 6.60 2.48 -31.35
N ASP A 455 6.49 2.96 -30.11
CA ASP A 455 5.50 3.99 -29.72
C ASP A 455 6.13 5.39 -29.58
N VAL A 456 7.30 5.59 -30.18
CA VAL A 456 8.06 6.85 -30.13
C VAL A 456 7.67 7.74 -31.32
N PRO A 457 7.53 9.07 -31.13
CA PRO A 457 7.35 9.99 -32.25
C PRO A 457 8.46 9.87 -33.31
N ASP A 458 8.09 9.78 -34.59
CA ASP A 458 9.03 9.59 -35.72
C ASP A 458 10.20 10.59 -35.73
N TRP A 459 9.93 11.84 -35.34
CA TRP A 459 10.95 12.89 -35.29
C TRP A 459 11.99 12.62 -34.21
N LEU A 460 11.59 12.05 -33.07
CA LEU A 460 12.49 11.68 -31.98
C LEU A 460 13.28 10.43 -32.37
N HIS A 461 12.62 9.45 -33.00
CA HIS A 461 13.29 8.26 -33.54
C HIS A 461 14.42 8.67 -34.51
N THR A 462 14.13 9.54 -35.47
CA THR A 462 15.12 10.04 -36.43
C THR A 462 16.26 10.80 -35.73
N ALA A 463 15.95 11.65 -34.75
CA ALA A 463 16.96 12.41 -34.02
C ALA A 463 17.87 11.53 -33.17
N ALA A 464 17.31 10.50 -32.52
CA ALA A 464 18.07 9.52 -31.75
C ALA A 464 18.93 8.62 -32.66
N ALA A 465 18.39 8.15 -33.78
CA ALA A 465 19.10 7.31 -34.75
C ALA A 465 20.36 8.00 -35.32
N ASN A 466 20.34 9.34 -35.47
CA ASN A 466 21.51 10.10 -35.91
C ASN A 466 22.66 10.13 -34.88
N LEU A 467 22.37 9.83 -33.61
CA LEU A 467 23.33 9.84 -32.49
C LEU A 467 23.60 8.44 -31.92
N ALA A 468 22.79 7.45 -32.29
CA ALA A 468 22.90 6.07 -31.82
C ALA A 468 24.19 5.41 -32.35
N PRO A 469 24.77 4.47 -31.58
CA PRO A 469 25.93 3.72 -32.03
C PRO A 469 25.56 2.78 -33.19
N ALA A 470 26.54 2.42 -34.02
CA ALA A 470 26.33 1.47 -35.12
C ALA A 470 26.13 0.03 -34.60
N ASP A 471 26.73 -0.30 -33.45
CA ASP A 471 26.58 -1.57 -32.74
C ASP A 471 26.23 -1.31 -31.27
N ASP A 472 25.07 -1.83 -30.83
CA ASP A 472 24.59 -1.73 -29.45
C ASP A 472 25.57 -2.36 -28.44
N ASN A 473 26.43 -3.29 -28.87
CA ASN A 473 27.37 -3.97 -27.99
C ASN A 473 28.57 -3.10 -27.57
N GLU A 474 28.88 -2.03 -28.29
CA GLU A 474 30.03 -1.14 -28.00
C GLU A 474 29.85 -0.37 -26.68
N ALA A 475 28.60 -0.18 -26.26
CA ALA A 475 28.25 0.61 -25.09
C ALA A 475 27.93 -0.24 -23.85
N VAL A 476 28.12 -1.56 -23.91
CA VAL A 476 27.93 -2.46 -22.76
C VAL A 476 29.26 -2.80 -22.12
N LEU A 477 29.34 -2.69 -20.79
CA LEU A 477 30.48 -3.22 -20.05
C LEU A 477 30.37 -4.75 -20.00
N ARG A 478 31.17 -5.44 -20.82
CA ARG A 478 31.24 -6.91 -20.83
C ARG A 478 32.23 -7.41 -19.77
N LEU A 479 31.75 -8.16 -18.79
CA LEU A 479 32.63 -8.86 -17.87
C LEU A 479 33.24 -10.07 -18.58
N LEU A 480 34.56 -10.17 -18.56
CA LEU A 480 35.31 -11.26 -19.18
C LEU A 480 35.41 -12.44 -18.23
N THR A 481 35.37 -13.66 -18.78
CA THR A 481 35.77 -14.85 -18.03
C THR A 481 37.27 -14.85 -17.79
N ASP A 482 37.74 -15.54 -16.75
CA ASP A 482 39.17 -15.64 -16.47
C ASP A 482 39.96 -16.25 -17.65
N ASP A 483 39.36 -17.17 -18.41
CA ASP A 483 39.99 -17.77 -19.60
C ASP A 483 40.12 -16.79 -20.78
N GLU A 484 39.29 -15.75 -20.81
CA GLU A 484 39.44 -14.62 -21.73
C GLU A 484 40.43 -13.59 -21.20
N LEU A 485 40.46 -13.35 -19.88
CA LEU A 485 41.43 -12.48 -19.23
C LEU A 485 42.87 -12.99 -19.39
N ASP A 486 43.09 -14.30 -19.36
CA ASP A 486 44.38 -14.92 -19.66
C ASP A 486 44.93 -14.57 -21.04
N ARG A 487 44.05 -14.25 -22.00
CA ARG A 487 44.43 -13.87 -23.36
C ARG A 487 44.71 -12.38 -23.49
N HIS A 488 44.43 -11.60 -22.44
CA HIS A 488 44.67 -10.17 -22.40
C HIS A 488 46.11 -9.88 -21.93
N PRO A 489 46.83 -8.92 -22.57
CA PRO A 489 48.20 -8.60 -22.17
C PRO A 489 48.31 -8.01 -20.76
N ASP A 490 47.25 -7.39 -20.26
CA ASP A 490 47.14 -6.87 -18.89
C ASP A 490 45.73 -7.13 -18.34
N PRO A 491 45.48 -8.28 -17.69
CA PRO A 491 44.18 -8.57 -17.11
C PRO A 491 43.87 -7.69 -15.89
N GLY A 492 44.89 -7.15 -15.22
CA GLY A 492 44.71 -6.25 -14.07
C GLY A 492 44.11 -4.91 -14.49
N ALA A 493 44.59 -4.32 -15.57
CA ALA A 493 44.01 -3.09 -16.14
C ALA A 493 42.55 -3.27 -16.57
N VAL A 494 42.15 -4.47 -17.01
CA VAL A 494 40.76 -4.79 -17.35
C VAL A 494 39.88 -4.85 -16.09
N LEU A 495 40.37 -5.45 -15.00
CA LEU A 495 39.64 -5.43 -13.73
C LEU A 495 39.52 -4.01 -13.16
N GLN A 496 40.57 -3.20 -13.31
CA GLN A 496 40.56 -1.81 -12.87
C GLN A 496 39.57 -0.97 -13.69
N SER A 497 39.48 -1.17 -15.02
CA SER A 497 38.50 -0.45 -15.85
C SER A 497 37.04 -0.79 -15.50
N TRP A 498 36.78 -1.97 -14.92
CA TRP A 498 35.45 -2.30 -14.40
C TRP A 498 35.13 -1.55 -13.10
N LEU A 499 36.14 -1.30 -12.26
CA LEU A 499 36.01 -0.53 -11.02
C LEU A 499 35.92 0.98 -11.28
N ASP A 500 36.60 1.45 -12.33
CA ASP A 500 36.60 2.86 -12.77
C ASP A 500 35.36 3.24 -13.59
N ALA A 501 34.52 2.26 -13.97
CA ALA A 501 33.29 2.52 -14.69
C ALA A 501 32.36 3.41 -13.84
N PRO A 502 31.72 4.44 -14.45
CA PRO A 502 30.98 5.45 -13.70
C PRO A 502 29.98 4.83 -12.72
N GLU A 503 30.03 5.32 -11.49
CA GLU A 503 29.18 4.87 -10.39
C GLU A 503 27.71 5.05 -10.77
N THR A 504 26.89 4.02 -10.58
CA THR A 504 25.44 4.18 -10.59
C THR A 504 24.87 3.46 -9.37
N GLU A 505 24.10 4.19 -8.55
CA GLU A 505 23.48 3.73 -7.30
C GLU A 505 22.51 2.52 -7.43
N SER A 506 22.46 1.83 -8.58
CA SER A 506 21.76 0.56 -8.70
C SER A 506 22.54 -0.57 -8.02
N LEU A 507 22.00 -1.03 -6.88
CA LEU A 507 22.51 -2.10 -6.00
C LEU A 507 22.90 -3.41 -6.70
N TRP A 508 22.40 -3.67 -7.91
CA TRP A 508 22.56 -4.94 -8.62
C TRP A 508 23.82 -4.95 -9.51
N THR A 509 24.16 -3.84 -10.16
CA THR A 509 25.30 -3.76 -11.08
C THR A 509 26.64 -3.76 -10.35
N HIS A 510 26.74 -3.06 -9.22
CA HIS A 510 27.95 -3.06 -8.39
C HIS A 510 28.27 -4.44 -7.83
N ARG A 511 27.24 -5.16 -7.37
CA ARG A 511 27.42 -6.49 -6.78
C ARG A 511 27.96 -7.48 -7.81
N GLU A 512 27.55 -7.38 -9.08
CA GLU A 512 28.04 -8.23 -10.16
C GLU A 512 29.48 -7.92 -10.52
N VAL A 513 29.85 -6.64 -10.65
CA VAL A 513 31.24 -6.22 -10.89
C VAL A 513 32.15 -6.62 -9.72
N TYR A 514 31.77 -6.32 -8.48
CA TYR A 514 32.56 -6.68 -7.29
C TYR A 514 32.72 -8.19 -7.18
N ARG A 515 31.65 -8.95 -7.43
CA ARG A 515 31.71 -10.40 -7.44
C ARG A 515 32.61 -10.93 -8.57
N ALA A 516 32.61 -10.32 -9.75
CA ALA A 516 33.49 -10.72 -10.84
C ALA A 516 34.96 -10.45 -10.50
N VAL A 517 35.27 -9.28 -9.93
CA VAL A 517 36.62 -8.96 -9.46
C VAL A 517 37.06 -9.91 -8.34
N LEU A 518 36.22 -10.16 -7.33
CA LEU A 518 36.52 -11.09 -6.23
C LEU A 518 36.79 -12.51 -6.71
N ASN A 519 36.02 -12.99 -7.69
CA ASN A 519 36.16 -14.36 -8.20
C ASN A 519 37.23 -14.53 -9.28
N SER A 520 37.82 -13.44 -9.79
CA SER A 520 38.83 -13.52 -10.85
C SER A 520 40.19 -13.97 -10.29
N ARG A 521 40.91 -14.86 -10.98
CA ARG A 521 42.30 -15.21 -10.64
C ARG A 521 43.32 -14.06 -10.79
N HIS A 522 42.93 -12.96 -11.44
CA HIS A 522 43.80 -11.83 -11.74
C HIS A 522 43.61 -10.63 -10.80
N HIS A 523 42.75 -10.74 -9.78
CA HIS A 523 42.60 -9.65 -8.81
C HIS A 523 43.89 -9.41 -8.04
N THR A 524 44.11 -8.16 -7.63
CA THR A 524 45.29 -7.74 -6.86
C THR A 524 44.82 -7.12 -5.56
N LEU A 525 45.73 -6.96 -4.59
CA LEU A 525 45.41 -6.21 -3.37
C LEU A 525 44.93 -4.77 -3.67
N HIS A 526 45.42 -4.16 -4.77
CA HIS A 526 44.96 -2.85 -5.22
C HIS A 526 43.45 -2.86 -5.58
N HIS A 527 43.01 -3.91 -6.29
CA HIS A 527 41.59 -4.10 -6.62
C HIS A 527 40.77 -4.36 -5.35
N LEU A 528 41.23 -5.25 -4.47
CA LEU A 528 40.52 -5.59 -3.23
C LEU A 528 40.35 -4.39 -2.30
N ARG A 529 41.34 -3.48 -2.24
CA ARG A 529 41.29 -2.27 -1.41
C ARG A 529 40.22 -1.27 -1.84
N GLN A 530 39.78 -1.29 -3.10
CA GLN A 530 38.72 -0.41 -3.62
C GLN A 530 37.31 -0.97 -3.37
N LEU A 531 37.18 -2.26 -3.06
CA LEU A 531 35.89 -2.90 -2.84
C LEU A 531 35.32 -2.60 -1.43
N PRO A 532 33.98 -2.66 -1.24
CA PRO A 532 33.39 -2.54 0.09
C PRO A 532 33.94 -3.61 1.04
N ALA A 533 34.31 -3.21 2.26
CA ALA A 533 34.90 -4.12 3.23
C ALA A 533 33.97 -5.31 3.54
N ALA A 534 32.66 -5.07 3.60
CA ALA A 534 31.66 -6.12 3.86
C ALA A 534 31.67 -7.24 2.81
N ASP A 535 31.88 -6.90 1.53
CA ASP A 535 31.88 -7.88 0.44
C ASP A 535 33.18 -8.71 0.45
N VAL A 536 34.34 -8.07 0.71
CA VAL A 536 35.63 -8.77 0.82
C VAL A 536 35.67 -9.69 2.05
N LEU A 537 35.16 -9.22 3.19
CA LEU A 537 35.10 -10.00 4.44
C LEU A 537 34.12 -11.19 4.36
N GLY A 538 33.14 -11.12 3.45
CA GLY A 538 32.23 -12.23 3.14
C GLY A 538 32.90 -13.41 2.45
N GLU A 539 34.12 -13.24 1.93
CA GLU A 539 34.94 -14.27 1.28
C GLU A 539 36.22 -14.54 2.10
N PRO A 540 36.16 -15.42 3.12
CA PRO A 540 37.27 -15.62 4.07
C PRO A 540 38.59 -16.04 3.42
N GLY A 541 38.53 -16.74 2.28
CA GLY A 541 39.71 -17.16 1.53
C GLY A 541 40.53 -15.99 0.97
N LEU A 542 39.90 -14.84 0.72
CA LEU A 542 40.53 -13.64 0.17
C LEU A 542 40.92 -12.64 1.27
N ALA A 543 40.06 -12.45 2.27
CA ALA A 543 40.31 -11.47 3.33
C ALA A 543 41.35 -11.93 4.35
N LEU A 544 41.33 -13.22 4.74
CA LEU A 544 42.10 -13.74 5.87
C LEU A 544 43.63 -13.56 5.70
N PRO A 545 44.26 -13.83 4.54
CA PRO A 545 45.70 -13.62 4.37
C PRO A 545 46.13 -12.18 4.61
N HIS A 546 45.32 -11.21 4.18
CA HIS A 546 45.62 -9.78 4.34
C HIS A 546 45.38 -9.31 5.78
N LEU A 547 44.32 -9.78 6.44
CA LEU A 547 44.09 -9.49 7.86
C LEU A 547 45.17 -10.11 8.76
N LEU A 548 45.60 -11.34 8.49
CA LEU A 548 46.69 -11.98 9.23
C LEU A 548 48.03 -11.24 9.03
N ALA A 549 48.32 -10.81 7.80
CA ALA A 549 49.51 -10.01 7.51
C ALA A 549 49.51 -8.66 8.24
N GLN A 550 48.33 -8.05 8.41
CA GLN A 550 48.19 -6.72 9.02
C GLN A 550 48.08 -6.77 10.55
N CYS A 551 47.27 -7.66 11.11
CA CYS A 551 47.07 -7.79 12.55
C CYS A 551 48.19 -8.59 13.23
N GLY A 552 48.76 -9.60 12.55
CA GLY A 552 49.79 -10.48 13.09
C GLY A 552 49.43 -11.02 14.49
N ASN A 553 50.42 -11.04 15.39
CA ASN A 553 50.24 -11.46 16.79
C ASN A 553 49.89 -10.30 17.74
N GLN A 554 49.48 -9.13 17.22
CA GLN A 554 49.27 -7.93 18.04
C GLN A 554 47.80 -7.83 18.49
N PRO A 555 47.47 -8.07 19.77
CA PRO A 555 46.08 -8.07 20.25
C PRO A 555 45.39 -6.70 20.10
N GLU A 556 46.17 -5.61 20.09
CA GLU A 556 45.67 -4.25 19.89
C GLU A 556 45.08 -4.04 18.48
N ARG A 557 45.71 -4.63 17.45
CA ARG A 557 45.21 -4.55 16.06
C ARG A 557 43.96 -5.39 15.85
N TRP A 558 43.87 -6.55 16.50
CA TRP A 558 42.64 -7.35 16.53
C TRP A 558 41.48 -6.62 17.22
N ASN A 559 41.76 -5.87 18.29
CA ASN A 559 40.77 -5.02 18.95
C ASN A 559 40.36 -3.80 18.10
N ALA A 560 41.28 -3.22 17.32
CA ALA A 560 40.97 -2.14 16.38
C ALA A 560 40.08 -2.61 15.22
N LEU A 561 40.38 -3.79 14.66
CA LEU A 561 39.52 -4.45 13.66
C LEU A 561 38.11 -4.69 14.23
N LEU A 562 38.00 -5.21 15.46
CA LEU A 562 36.70 -5.46 16.09
C LEU A 562 35.89 -4.17 16.26
N LYS A 563 36.53 -3.05 16.64
CA LYS A 563 35.88 -1.73 16.73
C LYS A 563 35.46 -1.17 15.36
N ALA A 564 36.26 -1.38 14.33
CA ALA A 564 35.95 -0.93 12.97
C ALA A 564 34.76 -1.71 12.36
N LEU A 565 34.55 -2.96 12.79
CA LEU A 565 33.42 -3.79 12.38
C LEU A 565 32.13 -3.53 13.18
N ASP A 566 32.21 -2.86 14.33
CA ASP A 566 31.07 -2.64 15.26
C ASP A 566 30.22 -1.39 14.93
N TYR A 567 30.62 -0.58 13.94
CA TYR A 567 29.88 0.63 13.54
C TYR A 567 28.76 0.34 12.50
N ARG A 568 27.50 0.58 12.89
CA ARG A 568 26.27 0.64 12.04
C ARG A 568 26.15 2.03 11.37
N PRO A 569 25.33 2.29 10.32
CA PRO A 569 24.35 1.49 9.56
C PRO A 569 24.76 1.27 8.08
N ARG A 570 23.92 0.57 7.29
CA ARG A 570 24.10 0.14 5.88
C ARG A 570 24.56 1.21 4.85
N ASP A 571 24.69 2.47 5.22
CA ASP A 571 24.80 3.60 4.28
C ASP A 571 26.22 4.19 4.15
N GLU A 572 27.15 3.94 5.08
CA GLU A 572 28.57 4.29 4.91
C GLU A 572 29.39 3.03 4.62
N LYS A 573 29.54 2.71 3.33
CA LYS A 573 30.36 1.58 2.87
C LYS A 573 31.83 1.95 2.99
N ILE A 574 32.46 1.68 4.13
CA ILE A 574 33.93 1.72 4.22
C ILE A 574 34.53 0.73 3.21
N THR A 575 35.53 1.17 2.47
CA THR A 575 36.29 0.30 1.58
C THR A 575 37.20 -0.62 2.38
N PHE A 576 37.58 -1.76 1.81
CA PHE A 576 38.53 -2.66 2.45
C PHE A 576 39.89 -1.98 2.67
N GLY A 577 40.29 -1.05 1.78
CA GLY A 577 41.48 -0.22 1.95
C GLY A 577 41.41 0.65 3.20
N GLU A 578 40.32 1.40 3.38
CA GLU A 578 40.10 2.22 4.58
C GLU A 578 40.05 1.38 5.86
N LEU A 579 39.44 0.19 5.80
CA LEU A 579 39.48 -0.75 6.92
C LEU A 579 40.91 -1.15 7.27
N LEU A 580 41.73 -1.56 6.29
CA LEU A 580 43.12 -1.93 6.52
C LEU A 580 43.95 -0.77 7.08
N ASP A 581 43.72 0.43 6.59
CA ASP A 581 44.44 1.63 7.02
C ASP A 581 44.04 2.04 8.45
N SER A 582 42.75 1.87 8.80
CA SER A 582 42.24 2.11 10.18
C SER A 582 42.87 1.18 11.23
N ILE A 583 43.24 -0.04 10.83
CA ILE A 583 43.90 -1.03 11.70
C ILE A 583 45.39 -0.71 11.88
N GLN A 584 46.00 0.00 10.91
CA GLN A 584 47.40 0.44 11.00
C GLN A 584 47.58 1.72 11.82
N ALA A 585 46.54 2.54 11.98
CA ALA A 585 46.64 3.79 12.70
C ALA A 585 47.04 3.55 14.18
N PRO A 586 48.11 4.20 14.69
CA PRO A 586 48.46 4.09 16.10
C PRO A 586 47.33 4.68 16.94
N SER A 587 46.84 3.92 17.92
CA SER A 587 45.83 4.41 18.87
C SER A 587 46.33 5.73 19.46
N PRO A 588 45.55 6.83 19.44
CA PRO A 588 45.98 8.08 20.03
C PRO A 588 46.31 7.83 21.50
N ALA A 589 47.52 8.22 21.90
CA ALA A 589 47.97 8.09 23.28
C ALA A 589 46.94 8.76 24.20
N PRO A 590 46.58 8.14 25.33
CA PRO A 590 45.69 8.77 26.29
C PRO A 590 46.30 10.12 26.66
N ALA A 591 45.53 11.20 26.48
CA ALA A 591 45.93 12.52 26.93
C ALA A 591 46.26 12.42 28.42
N SER A 592 47.55 12.56 28.74
CA SER A 592 48.02 12.67 30.10
C SER A 592 47.32 13.87 30.72
N ALA A 593 46.39 13.60 31.64
CA ALA A 593 45.82 14.63 32.50
C ALA A 593 46.93 15.14 33.43
N THR A 594 47.35 16.37 33.22
CA THR A 594 48.00 17.22 34.22
C THR A 594 47.37 18.60 34.17
#